data_AF-A0A5E7ZGB2-F1
#
_entry.id   AF-A0A5E7ZGB2-F1
#
_cell.length_a   1.000
_cell.length_b   1.000
_cell.length_c   1.000
_cell.angle_alpha   90.00
_cell.angle_beta   90.00
_cell.angle_gamma   90.00
#
_symmetry.space_group_name_H-M   'P 1'
#
loop_
_entity.id
_entity.type
_entity.pdbx_description
1 polymer ?
#
loop_
_entity_poly.entity_id
_entity_poly.type
_entity_poly.pdbx_seq_one_letter_code
_entity_poly.pdbx_strand_id
1 'polypeptide(L)'
;MADKRSDAKDGATGARKAASDQLGDARKALPGLVRDSGLFDLDYDPSELARMNQIFEHLPDQTVFDLSARLRSVIAEKEPDFVAFSEVFGISPAERKLLESLVEGLTVVAHAERAGISVNTARTHMRRLLEKTGSGGQLDLIRKVHATA
;
A
#
# COMPACT_ATOMS: atom_id res chain seq x y z
N MET A 1 -10.31 -10.01 60.01
CA MET A 1 -11.21 -9.96 58.84
C MET A 1 -11.38 -8.51 58.42
N ALA A 2 -11.57 -8.27 57.12
CA ALA A 2 -11.67 -6.98 56.39
C ALA A 2 -10.33 -6.48 55.80
N ASP A 3 -10.22 -6.07 54.55
CA ASP A 3 -11.08 -6.20 53.36
C ASP A 3 -10.13 -5.90 52.17
N LYS A 4 -10.03 -6.84 51.21
CA LYS A 4 -9.21 -6.68 50.00
C LYS A 4 -10.07 -5.97 48.95
N ARG A 5 -9.88 -4.67 48.74
CA ARG A 5 -10.49 -3.92 47.63
C ARG A 5 -9.57 -2.81 47.12
N SER A 6 -8.59 -3.14 46.28
CA SER A 6 -7.81 -2.10 45.59
C SER A 6 -7.08 -2.59 44.33
N ASP A 7 -7.76 -3.24 43.38
CA ASP A 7 -7.12 -3.62 42.08
C ASP A 7 -7.99 -3.40 40.83
N ALA A 8 -9.18 -2.79 40.93
CA ALA A 8 -10.10 -2.71 39.79
C ALA A 8 -10.04 -1.41 38.96
N LYS A 9 -9.19 -0.42 39.30
CA LYS A 9 -9.18 0.90 38.63
C LYS A 9 -8.10 1.09 37.54
N ASP A 10 -7.06 0.27 37.51
CA ASP A 10 -5.92 0.48 36.59
C ASP A 10 -6.13 -0.13 35.20
N GLY A 11 -6.88 -1.24 35.09
CA GLY A 11 -7.19 -1.88 33.80
C GLY A 11 -8.06 -1.03 32.87
N ALA A 12 -8.98 -0.23 33.41
CA ALA A 12 -9.89 0.60 32.61
C ALA A 12 -9.21 1.86 32.04
N THR A 13 -8.15 2.34 32.69
CA THR A 13 -7.36 3.50 32.24
C THR A 13 -6.40 3.10 31.11
N GLY A 14 -5.82 1.90 31.19
CA GLY A 14 -4.96 1.35 30.13
C GLY A 14 -5.72 1.06 28.83
N ALA A 15 -6.93 0.49 28.91
CA ALA A 15 -7.75 0.21 27.73
C ALA A 15 -8.27 1.49 27.04
N ARG A 16 -8.66 2.52 27.81
CA ARG A 16 -9.06 3.82 27.26
C ARG A 16 -7.89 4.57 26.62
N LYS A 17 -6.70 4.47 27.19
CA LYS A 17 -5.49 5.07 26.62
C LYS A 17 -5.07 4.36 25.34
N ALA A 18 -5.04 3.02 25.33
CA ALA A 18 -4.73 2.24 24.13
C ALA A 18 -5.74 2.49 22.99
N ALA A 19 -7.03 2.59 23.31
CA ALA A 19 -8.05 2.94 22.32
C ALA A 19 -7.89 4.38 21.81
N SER A 20 -7.58 5.34 22.68
CA SER A 20 -7.30 6.73 22.30
C SER A 20 -6.03 6.86 21.45
N ASP A 21 -5.00 6.09 21.75
CA ASP A 21 -3.72 6.08 21.03
C ASP A 21 -3.92 5.46 19.63
N GLN A 22 -4.62 4.32 19.56
CA GLN A 22 -5.00 3.68 18.29
C GLN A 22 -5.85 4.59 17.40
N LEU A 23 -6.72 5.40 18.01
CA LEU A 23 -7.60 6.30 17.28
C LEU A 23 -6.86 7.54 16.75
N GLY A 24 -5.92 8.06 17.52
CA GLY A 24 -4.99 9.11 17.07
C GLY A 24 -4.10 8.64 15.92
N ASP A 25 -3.62 7.40 15.98
CA ASP A 25 -2.81 6.79 14.92
C ASP A 25 -3.63 6.52 13.65
N ALA A 26 -4.88 6.06 13.80
CA ALA A 26 -5.80 5.87 12.68
C ALA A 26 -6.09 7.18 11.95
N ARG A 27 -6.36 8.27 12.69
CA ARG A 27 -6.64 9.59 12.11
C ARG A 27 -5.44 10.16 11.35
N LYS A 28 -4.23 10.01 11.87
CA LYS A 28 -3.00 10.44 11.19
C LYS A 28 -2.69 9.61 9.94
N ALA A 29 -3.02 8.32 9.95
CA ALA A 29 -2.75 7.41 8.84
C ALA A 29 -3.81 7.49 7.72
N LEU A 30 -5.05 7.89 8.02
CA LEU A 30 -6.18 7.88 7.09
C LEU A 30 -5.92 8.62 5.77
N PRO A 31 -5.33 9.84 5.72
CA PRO A 31 -5.02 10.52 4.47
C PRO A 31 -4.08 9.72 3.55
N GLY A 32 -3.06 9.08 4.13
CA GLY A 32 -2.13 8.22 3.40
C GLY A 32 -2.84 6.96 2.87
N LEU A 33 -3.68 6.33 3.69
CA LEU A 33 -4.45 5.15 3.28
C LEU A 33 -5.45 5.47 2.16
N VAL A 34 -6.09 6.63 2.18
CA VAL A 34 -7.00 7.06 1.10
C VAL A 34 -6.22 7.22 -0.21
N ARG A 35 -5.04 7.85 -0.16
CA ARG A 35 -4.14 7.95 -1.31
C ARG A 35 -3.75 6.57 -1.84
N ASP A 36 -3.24 5.71 -0.96
CA ASP A 36 -2.67 4.41 -1.35
C ASP A 36 -3.74 3.41 -1.81
N SER A 37 -5.01 3.64 -1.46
CA SER A 37 -6.14 2.81 -1.93
C SER A 37 -6.39 2.90 -3.44
N GLY A 38 -5.99 4.01 -4.07
CA GLY A 38 -6.26 4.30 -5.48
C GLY A 38 -7.76 4.40 -5.82
N LEU A 39 -8.64 4.57 -4.81
CA LEU A 39 -10.10 4.68 -4.99
C LEU A 39 -10.53 6.06 -5.51
N PHE A 40 -9.66 7.06 -5.35
CA PHE A 40 -9.93 8.44 -5.77
C PHE A 40 -8.87 8.88 -6.78
N ASP A 41 -9.30 9.40 -7.92
CA ASP A 41 -8.46 10.02 -8.95
C ASP A 41 -8.08 11.44 -8.45
N LEU A 42 -7.26 11.48 -7.40
CA LEU A 42 -6.77 12.72 -6.81
C LEU A 42 -5.57 13.17 -7.63
N ASP A 43 -5.77 14.14 -8.51
CA ASP A 43 -4.74 14.83 -9.28
C ASP A 43 -3.89 15.76 -8.39
N TYR A 44 -3.55 15.32 -7.17
CA TYR A 44 -2.64 15.91 -6.19
C TYR A 44 -2.49 17.45 -6.21
N ASP A 45 -3.61 18.19 -6.32
CA ASP A 45 -3.63 19.62 -6.06
C ASP A 45 -3.52 19.82 -4.54
N PRO A 46 -2.54 20.61 -4.03
CA PRO A 46 -2.45 20.96 -2.62
C PRO A 46 -3.77 21.46 -2.00
N SER A 47 -4.64 22.09 -2.79
CA SER A 47 -5.96 22.56 -2.32
C SER A 47 -6.95 21.42 -2.01
N GLU A 48 -6.85 20.30 -2.72
CA GLU A 48 -7.69 19.13 -2.50
C GLU A 48 -7.26 18.36 -1.26
N LEU A 49 -5.94 18.23 -1.05
CA LEU A 49 -5.38 17.62 0.16
C LEU A 49 -5.77 18.40 1.42
N ALA A 50 -5.72 19.74 1.35
CA ALA A 50 -6.13 20.59 2.46
C ALA A 50 -7.63 20.40 2.78
N ARG A 51 -8.49 20.34 1.75
CA ARG A 51 -9.92 20.06 1.93
C ARG A 51 -10.16 18.66 2.50
N MET A 52 -9.44 17.66 2.02
CA MET A 52 -9.55 16.28 2.50
C MET A 52 -9.18 16.18 3.98
N ASN A 53 -8.06 16.79 4.38
CA ASN A 53 -7.65 16.85 5.79
C ASN A 53 -8.71 17.55 6.65
N GLN A 54 -9.29 18.65 6.15
CA GLN A 54 -10.38 19.35 6.85
C GLN A 54 -11.65 18.50 6.99
N ILE A 55 -12.00 17.71 5.97
CA ILE A 55 -13.13 16.76 6.05
C ILE A 55 -12.85 15.72 7.14
N PHE A 56 -11.66 15.14 7.16
CA PHE A 56 -11.28 14.14 8.15
C PHE A 56 -11.26 14.69 9.57
N GLU A 57 -10.93 15.97 9.75
CA GLU A 57 -11.00 16.60 11.07
C GLU A 57 -12.41 16.57 11.66
N HIS A 58 -13.45 16.65 10.82
CA HIS A 58 -14.85 16.65 11.25
C HIS A 58 -15.52 15.27 11.26
N LEU A 59 -14.83 14.21 10.81
CA LEU A 59 -15.39 12.87 10.85
C LEU A 59 -15.49 12.34 12.30
N PRO A 60 -16.53 11.58 12.64
CA PRO A 60 -16.61 10.87 13.91
C PRO A 60 -15.48 9.86 14.06
N ASP A 61 -14.99 9.70 15.28
CA ASP A 61 -13.86 8.84 15.63
C ASP A 61 -14.05 7.37 15.24
N GLN A 62 -15.27 6.85 15.41
CA GLN A 62 -15.63 5.49 14.96
C GLN A 62 -15.53 5.36 13.43
N THR A 63 -15.97 6.38 12.69
CA THR A 63 -15.89 6.40 11.23
C THR A 63 -14.45 6.42 10.73
N VAL A 64 -13.57 7.16 11.40
CA VAL A 64 -12.13 7.21 11.08
C VAL A 64 -11.49 5.83 11.31
N PHE A 65 -11.79 5.20 12.44
CA PHE A 65 -11.29 3.87 12.75
C PHE A 65 -11.77 2.85 11.71
N ASP A 66 -13.08 2.77 11.47
CA ASP A 66 -13.68 1.83 10.52
C ASP A 66 -13.20 2.05 9.09
N LEU A 67 -13.12 3.32 8.64
CA LEU A 67 -12.63 3.65 7.31
C LEU A 67 -11.15 3.30 7.16
N SER A 68 -10.32 3.61 8.16
CA SER A 68 -8.89 3.27 8.12
C SER A 68 -8.65 1.76 8.15
N ALA A 69 -9.51 0.99 8.82
CA ALA A 69 -9.45 -0.48 8.83
C ALA A 69 -9.87 -1.06 7.47
N ARG A 70 -10.96 -0.56 6.88
CA ARG A 70 -11.43 -0.97 5.55
C ARG A 70 -10.42 -0.63 4.46
N LEU A 71 -9.87 0.59 4.48
CA LEU A 71 -8.84 1.00 3.52
C LEU A 71 -7.57 0.18 3.67
N ARG A 72 -7.15 -0.15 4.91
CA ARG A 72 -6.05 -1.10 5.14
C ARG A 72 -6.34 -2.48 4.57
N SER A 73 -7.56 -3.01 4.69
CA SER A 73 -7.96 -4.28 4.06
C SER A 73 -7.88 -4.18 2.55
N VAL A 74 -8.39 -3.10 1.96
CA VAL A 74 -8.36 -2.88 0.50
C VAL A 74 -6.93 -2.74 -0.04
N ILE A 75 -6.02 -2.14 0.74
CA ILE A 75 -4.60 -2.02 0.37
C ILE A 75 -3.88 -3.36 0.57
N ALA A 76 -4.15 -4.08 1.66
CA ALA A 76 -3.57 -5.40 1.93
C ALA A 76 -4.06 -6.48 0.95
N GLU A 77 -5.30 -6.36 0.46
CA GLU A 77 -5.87 -7.19 -0.61
C GLU A 77 -5.29 -6.87 -2.00
N LYS A 78 -4.43 -5.84 -2.12
CA LYS A 78 -3.84 -5.38 -3.39
C LYS A 78 -2.33 -5.58 -3.50
N GLU A 79 -1.72 -6.33 -2.58
CA GLU A 79 -0.32 -6.71 -2.76
C GLU A 79 -0.24 -7.75 -3.88
N PRO A 80 0.45 -7.44 -5.00
CA PRO A 80 0.38 -8.30 -6.17
C PRO A 80 1.11 -9.62 -5.91
N ASP A 81 0.43 -10.73 -6.21
CA ASP A 81 1.07 -12.04 -6.23
C ASP A 81 1.96 -12.17 -7.47
N PHE A 82 3.23 -11.77 -7.33
CA PHE A 82 4.22 -11.86 -8.40
C PHE A 82 4.48 -13.31 -8.85
N VAL A 83 4.25 -14.30 -7.99
CA VAL A 83 4.45 -15.71 -8.34
C VAL A 83 3.32 -16.17 -9.26
N ALA A 84 2.07 -15.98 -8.83
CA ALA A 84 0.90 -16.33 -9.64
C ALA A 84 0.90 -15.56 -10.97
N PHE A 85 1.18 -14.26 -10.94
CA PHE A 85 1.31 -13.45 -12.15
C PHE A 85 2.38 -14.01 -13.10
N SER A 86 3.54 -14.42 -12.55
CA SER A 86 4.61 -14.98 -13.37
C SER A 86 4.24 -16.32 -14.00
N GLU A 87 3.48 -17.16 -13.31
CA GLU A 87 3.03 -18.45 -13.84
C GLU A 87 2.03 -18.25 -14.97
N VAL A 88 1.07 -17.33 -14.81
CA VAL A 88 0.07 -17.01 -15.84
C VAL A 88 0.71 -16.51 -17.13
N PHE A 89 1.75 -15.67 -17.03
CA PHE A 89 2.39 -15.04 -18.19
C PHE A 89 3.71 -15.69 -18.62
N GLY A 90 4.13 -16.80 -17.99
CA GLY A 90 5.39 -17.47 -18.31
C GLY A 90 6.64 -16.59 -18.10
N ILE A 91 6.62 -15.74 -17.06
CA ILE A 91 7.67 -14.78 -16.74
C ILE A 91 8.83 -15.49 -16.04
N SER A 92 10.06 -15.21 -16.48
CA SER A 92 11.27 -15.80 -15.89
C SER A 92 11.62 -15.15 -14.53
N PRO A 93 12.44 -15.80 -13.70
CA PRO A 93 12.86 -15.22 -12.42
C PRO A 93 13.56 -13.86 -12.53
N ALA A 94 14.31 -13.63 -13.60
CA ALA A 94 14.98 -12.35 -13.84
C ALA A 94 13.99 -11.23 -14.20
N GLU A 95 12.99 -11.56 -15.03
CA GLU A 95 11.92 -10.63 -15.40
C GLU A 95 10.99 -10.33 -14.21
N ARG A 96 10.73 -11.30 -13.34
CA ARG A 96 9.99 -11.10 -12.09
C ARG A 96 10.70 -10.15 -11.14
N LYS A 97 12.01 -10.32 -10.92
CA LYS A 97 12.82 -9.40 -10.11
C LYS A 97 12.78 -7.97 -10.65
N LEU A 98 12.77 -7.82 -11.97
CA LEU A 98 12.56 -6.52 -12.59
C LEU A 98 11.16 -6.00 -12.26
N LEU A 99 10.11 -6.80 -12.45
CA LEU A 99 8.73 -6.43 -12.16
C LEU A 99 8.51 -5.97 -10.71
N GLU A 100 9.03 -6.71 -9.74
CA GLU A 100 9.01 -6.36 -8.30
C GLU A 100 9.66 -4.99 -8.09
N SER A 101 10.83 -4.75 -8.67
CA SER A 101 11.52 -3.46 -8.59
C SER A 101 10.71 -2.31 -9.20
N LEU A 102 9.98 -2.56 -10.31
CA LEU A 102 9.14 -1.54 -10.94
C LEU A 102 7.92 -1.20 -10.09
N VAL A 103 7.32 -2.18 -9.41
CA VAL A 103 6.21 -1.97 -8.47
C VAL A 103 6.69 -1.24 -7.22
N GLU A 104 7.92 -1.48 -6.76
CA GLU A 104 8.59 -0.70 -5.71
C GLU A 104 8.94 0.75 -6.15
N GLY A 105 8.66 1.12 -7.41
CA GLY A 105 8.88 2.46 -7.94
C GLY A 105 10.29 2.70 -8.51
N LEU A 106 11.13 1.67 -8.62
CA LEU A 106 12.44 1.79 -9.26
C LEU A 106 12.31 1.94 -10.77
N THR A 107 13.27 2.65 -11.37
CA THR A 107 13.43 2.68 -12.82
C THR A 107 14.18 1.44 -13.30
N VAL A 108 14.09 1.11 -14.59
CA VAL A 108 14.86 0.02 -15.21
C VAL A 108 16.38 0.20 -15.01
N VAL A 109 16.85 1.45 -14.98
CA VAL A 109 18.27 1.79 -14.73
C VAL A 109 18.65 1.51 -13.28
N ALA A 110 17.84 1.97 -12.33
CA ALA A 110 18.06 1.73 -10.90
C ALA A 110 17.99 0.23 -10.57
N HIS A 111 17.09 -0.52 -11.23
CA HIS A 111 17.07 -1.98 -11.14
C HIS A 111 18.37 -2.61 -11.67
N ALA A 112 18.89 -2.14 -12.81
CA ALA A 112 20.13 -2.65 -13.37
C ALA A 112 21.31 -2.50 -12.40
N GLU A 113 21.44 -1.31 -11.80
CA GLU A 113 22.43 -1.02 -10.77
C GLU A 113 22.26 -1.94 -9.54
N ARG A 114 21.03 -2.04 -9.01
CA ARG A 114 20.71 -2.88 -7.85
C ARG A 114 20.98 -4.37 -8.11
N ALA A 115 20.68 -4.84 -9.31
CA ALA A 115 20.84 -6.24 -9.69
C ALA A 115 22.26 -6.59 -10.18
N GLY A 116 23.16 -5.61 -10.32
CA GLY A 116 24.52 -5.81 -10.83
C GLY A 116 24.56 -6.26 -12.30
N ILE A 117 23.60 -5.82 -13.11
CA ILE A 117 23.51 -6.15 -14.54
C ILE A 117 23.65 -4.90 -15.41
N SER A 118 23.93 -5.09 -16.70
CA SER A 118 23.96 -3.95 -17.62
C SER A 118 22.56 -3.37 -17.83
N VAL A 119 22.48 -2.05 -18.05
CA VAL A 119 21.22 -1.37 -18.40
C VAL A 119 20.59 -1.97 -19.67
N ASN A 120 21.41 -2.42 -20.62
CA ASN A 120 20.92 -3.09 -21.84
C ASN A 120 20.26 -4.44 -21.53
N THR A 121 20.81 -5.19 -20.57
CA THR A 121 20.22 -6.44 -20.08
C THR A 121 18.89 -6.17 -19.39
N ALA A 122 18.82 -5.17 -18.51
CA ALA A 122 17.58 -4.77 -17.85
C ALA A 122 16.51 -4.30 -18.84
N ARG A 123 16.89 -3.52 -19.86
CA ARG A 123 15.99 -3.12 -20.96
C ARG A 123 15.51 -4.31 -21.78
N THR A 124 16.37 -5.32 -21.98
CA THR A 124 15.97 -6.56 -22.66
C THR A 124 14.94 -7.34 -21.84
N HIS A 125 15.14 -7.44 -20.52
CA HIS A 125 14.13 -8.03 -19.61
C HIS A 125 12.83 -7.24 -19.67
N MET A 126 12.88 -5.91 -19.65
CA MET A 126 11.69 -5.06 -19.77
C MET A 126 10.93 -5.31 -21.07
N ARG A 127 11.63 -5.38 -22.20
CA ARG A 127 11.01 -5.64 -23.51
C ARG A 127 10.30 -7.00 -23.52
N ARG A 128 10.98 -8.05 -23.05
CA ARG A 128 10.40 -9.41 -22.99
C ARG A 128 9.21 -9.47 -22.04
N LEU A 129 9.29 -8.76 -20.92
CA LEU A 129 8.21 -8.69 -19.94
C LEU A 129 6.96 -8.07 -20.58
N LEU A 130 7.09 -6.93 -21.26
CA LEU A 130 5.98 -6.30 -21.99
C LEU A 130 5.42 -7.19 -23.10
N GLU A 131 6.28 -7.90 -23.85
CA GLU A 131 5.85 -8.85 -24.88
C GLU A 131 5.03 -10.01 -24.28
N LYS A 132 5.50 -10.60 -23.18
CA LYS A 132 4.83 -11.72 -22.50
C LYS A 132 3.51 -11.34 -21.87
N THR A 133 3.43 -10.13 -21.30
CA THR A 133 2.22 -9.65 -20.65
C THR A 133 1.26 -8.95 -21.62
N GLY A 134 1.66 -8.73 -22.88
CA GLY A 134 0.91 -7.96 -23.85
C GLY A 134 0.65 -6.53 -23.37
N SER A 135 1.60 -5.94 -22.63
CA SER A 135 1.44 -4.61 -22.03
C SER A 135 1.99 -3.52 -22.94
N GLY A 136 1.26 -2.41 -23.07
CA GLY A 136 1.66 -1.27 -23.91
C GLY A 136 2.83 -0.45 -23.35
N GLY A 137 3.18 -0.66 -22.08
CA GLY A 137 4.28 0.03 -21.41
C GLY A 137 4.36 -0.29 -19.93
N GLN A 138 5.29 0.36 -19.22
CA GLN A 138 5.54 0.12 -17.80
C GLN A 138 4.31 0.37 -16.91
N LEU A 139 3.59 1.46 -17.13
CA LEU A 139 2.41 1.78 -16.32
C LEU A 139 1.28 0.77 -16.53
N ASP A 140 1.06 0.33 -17.76
CA ASP A 140 0.05 -0.68 -18.09
C ASP A 140 0.41 -2.04 -17.47
N LEU A 141 1.68 -2.43 -17.51
CA LEU A 141 2.20 -3.61 -16.83
C LEU A 141 1.95 -3.55 -15.31
N ILE A 142 2.30 -2.43 -14.66
CA ILE A 142 2.09 -2.25 -13.21
C ILE A 142 0.59 -2.34 -12.87
N ARG A 143 -0.28 -1.70 -13.66
CA ARG A 143 -1.74 -1.79 -13.48
C ARG A 143 -2.24 -3.23 -13.60
N LYS A 144 -1.77 -3.97 -14.61
CA LYS A 144 -2.18 -5.37 -14.84
C LYS A 144 -1.77 -6.29 -13.69
N VAL A 145 -0.60 -6.06 -13.10
CA VAL A 145 -0.10 -6.81 -11.94
C VAL A 145 -1.00 -6.63 -10.72
N HIS A 146 -1.43 -5.41 -10.41
CA HIS A 146 -2.39 -5.17 -9.32
C HIS A 146 -3.82 -5.61 -9.62
N ALA A 147 -4.17 -5.83 -10.89
CA ALA A 147 -5.51 -6.28 -11.30
C ALA A 147 -5.67 -7.82 -11.29
N THR A 148 -4.57 -8.57 -11.17
CA THR A 148 -4.55 -10.04 -11.21
C THR A 148 -4.44 -10.66 -9.80
N ALA A 149 -4.72 -9.88 -8.75
CA ALA A 149 -4.78 -10.33 -7.36
C ALA A 149 -6.18 -10.78 -6.98
#